data_AF-A0A1V3SKA4-F1
#
_entry.id   AF-A0A1V3SKA4-F1
#
_cell.length_a   1.000
_cell.length_b   1.000
_cell.length_c   1.000
_cell.angle_alpha   90.00
_cell.angle_beta   90.00
_cell.angle_gamma   90.00
#
_symmetry.space_group_name_H-M   'P 1'
#
loop_
_entity.id
_entity.type
_entity.pdbx_description
1 polymer ?
#
loop_
_entity_poly.entity_id
_entity_poly.type
_entity_poly.pdbx_seq_one_letter_code
_entity_poly.pdbx_strand_id
1 'polypeptide(L)'
;MDSEQSFNATLSMLNTRVNLLERLHGKPAMATISSFSGGFFTGRPQTQDHSSLLGMHADDQGVRSEPLRLHFRYTAGGYFLTLKNTGEHYNKLISKSWLEVFGVSDPNTRNPTLFSLLDHQQNIIMRKHITSRHVPISLMTGNKKHVGGLRVRGSPYLYLAETEEQSKAMFILSVL
;
A
#
# COMPACT_ATOMS: atom_id res chain seq x y z
N MET A 1 -4.36 23.06 9.87
CA MET A 1 -3.80 21.89 9.16
C MET A 1 -2.29 22.05 9.24
N ASP A 2 -1.58 21.16 9.92
CA ASP A 2 -0.15 21.36 10.19
C ASP A 2 0.67 20.91 8.97
N SER A 3 0.95 21.86 8.07
CA SER A 3 1.69 21.62 6.82
C SER A 3 3.11 21.13 7.08
N GLU A 4 3.70 21.46 8.22
CA GLU A 4 5.10 21.14 8.52
C GLU A 4 5.35 19.65 8.72
N GLN A 5 4.30 18.90 9.10
CA GLN A 5 4.39 17.45 9.28
C GLN A 5 4.02 16.66 8.03
N SER A 6 3.50 17.32 6.99
CA SER A 6 3.17 16.68 5.71
C SER A 6 4.37 16.70 4.77
N PHE A 7 4.58 15.64 4.00
CA PHE A 7 5.75 15.55 3.13
C PHE A 7 5.53 14.59 1.95
N ASN A 8 6.33 14.78 0.90
CA ASN A 8 6.41 13.82 -0.21
C ASN A 8 7.54 12.83 0.05
N ALA A 9 7.30 11.57 -0.25
CA ALA A 9 8.32 10.53 -0.17
C ALA A 9 8.04 9.42 -1.17
N THR A 10 9.05 8.60 -1.43
CA THR A 10 8.88 7.32 -2.08
C THR A 10 8.90 6.18 -1.07
N LEU A 11 8.09 5.15 -1.31
CA LEU A 11 8.24 3.84 -0.67
C LEU A 11 8.86 2.86 -1.65
N SER A 12 9.88 2.15 -1.18
CA SER A 12 10.47 1.00 -1.85
C SER A 12 10.69 -0.13 -0.84
N MET A 13 11.07 -1.31 -1.33
CA MET A 13 11.44 -2.46 -0.49
C MET A 13 12.74 -3.04 -1.00
N LEU A 14 13.48 -3.74 -0.14
CA LEU A 14 14.70 -4.42 -0.55
C LEU A 14 14.35 -5.64 -1.41
N ASN A 15 14.92 -5.75 -2.61
CA ASN A 15 14.73 -6.87 -3.55
C ASN A 15 13.26 -7.16 -3.94
N THR A 16 12.35 -6.20 -3.70
CA THR A 16 10.92 -6.30 -3.99
C THR A 16 10.43 -4.96 -4.48
N ARG A 17 9.68 -4.97 -5.58
CA ARG A 17 9.00 -3.80 -6.13
C ARG A 17 7.64 -3.64 -5.47
N VAL A 18 7.31 -2.42 -5.07
CA VAL A 18 6.00 -2.07 -4.52
C VAL A 18 5.38 -0.97 -5.38
N ASN A 19 4.18 -1.21 -5.90
CA ASN A 19 3.42 -0.24 -6.68
C ASN A 19 1.98 -0.72 -6.90
N LEU A 20 1.20 0.03 -7.69
CA LEU A 20 -0.06 -0.47 -8.26
C LEU A 20 0.20 -1.68 -9.15
N LEU A 21 -0.74 -2.63 -9.17
CA LEU A 21 -0.62 -3.83 -9.98
C LEU A 21 -0.50 -3.53 -11.47
N GLU A 22 -1.14 -2.47 -11.99
CA GLU A 22 -0.95 -2.05 -13.39
C GLU A 22 0.51 -1.71 -13.73
N ARG A 23 1.27 -1.23 -12.75
CA ARG A 23 2.70 -0.87 -12.92
C ARG A 23 3.62 -2.05 -12.71
N LEU A 24 3.20 -3.03 -11.92
CA LEU A 24 3.98 -4.24 -11.63
C LEU A 24 3.78 -5.32 -12.70
N HIS A 25 2.57 -5.44 -13.25
CA HIS A 25 2.15 -6.55 -14.12
C HIS A 25 1.57 -6.11 -15.46
N GLY A 26 1.41 -4.81 -15.70
CA GLY A 26 0.72 -4.27 -16.88
C GLY A 26 -0.77 -4.05 -16.64
N LYS A 27 -1.39 -3.29 -17.55
CA LYS A 27 -2.81 -2.90 -17.50
C LYS A 27 -3.58 -3.58 -18.64
N PRO A 28 -4.65 -4.35 -18.38
CA PRO A 28 -5.24 -4.62 -17.07
C PRO A 28 -4.52 -5.73 -16.29
N ALA A 29 -4.47 -5.59 -14.95
CA ALA A 29 -4.03 -6.65 -14.05
C ALA A 29 -5.23 -7.50 -13.61
N MET A 30 -5.66 -8.43 -14.46
CA MET A 30 -6.84 -9.27 -14.20
C MET A 30 -6.55 -10.34 -13.13
N ALA A 31 -7.50 -10.55 -12.21
CA ALA A 31 -7.46 -11.65 -11.24
C ALA A 31 -8.81 -12.36 -11.18
N THR A 32 -8.79 -13.68 -11.05
CA THR A 32 -10.01 -14.49 -10.86
C THR A 32 -10.14 -14.90 -9.41
N ILE A 33 -11.08 -14.30 -8.69
CA ILE A 33 -11.30 -14.56 -7.27
C ILE A 33 -12.47 -15.52 -7.05
N SER A 34 -12.31 -16.39 -6.05
CA SER A 34 -13.31 -17.38 -5.65
C SER A 34 -13.91 -16.99 -4.29
N SER A 35 -15.18 -16.57 -4.24
CA SER A 35 -15.87 -16.30 -2.98
C SER A 35 -16.20 -17.60 -2.24
N PHE A 36 -15.79 -17.72 -0.97
CA PHE A 36 -16.12 -18.83 -0.10
C PHE A 36 -16.89 -18.31 1.12
N SER A 37 -17.99 -18.97 1.48
CA SER A 37 -18.69 -18.77 2.75
C SER A 37 -19.00 -20.14 3.35
N GLY A 38 -18.64 -20.33 4.62
CA GLY A 38 -19.11 -21.48 5.42
C GLY A 38 -18.84 -22.87 4.85
N GLY A 39 -17.62 -23.16 4.37
CA GLY A 39 -17.22 -24.52 3.96
C GLY A 39 -17.71 -24.98 2.58
N PHE A 40 -18.55 -24.20 1.90
CA PHE A 40 -19.00 -24.46 0.53
C PHE A 40 -18.61 -23.31 -0.41
N PHE A 41 -18.31 -23.66 -1.67
CA PHE A 41 -18.13 -22.69 -2.73
C PHE A 41 -19.51 -22.21 -3.19
N THR A 42 -19.90 -20.99 -2.83
CA THR A 42 -21.28 -20.48 -3.04
C THR A 42 -21.44 -19.53 -4.22
N GLY A 43 -20.37 -19.15 -4.92
CA GLY A 43 -20.43 -18.22 -6.04
C GLY A 43 -19.53 -18.62 -7.20
N ARG A 44 -19.89 -18.27 -8.44
CA ARG A 44 -19.02 -18.47 -9.61
C ARG A 44 -17.73 -17.65 -9.44
N PRO A 45 -16.54 -18.16 -9.84
CA PRO A 45 -15.34 -17.35 -9.86
C PRO A 45 -15.57 -16.08 -10.67
N GLN A 46 -15.13 -14.93 -10.16
CA GLN A 46 -15.26 -13.65 -10.85
C GLN A 46 -13.89 -13.14 -11.27
N THR A 47 -13.74 -12.85 -12.56
CA THR A 47 -12.55 -12.18 -13.07
C THR A 47 -12.76 -10.68 -13.02
N GLN A 48 -11.88 -9.96 -12.34
CA GLN A 48 -11.97 -8.53 -12.14
C GLN A 48 -10.63 -7.86 -12.42
N ASP A 49 -10.67 -6.59 -12.81
CA ASP A 49 -9.46 -5.78 -12.99
C ASP A 49 -8.99 -5.26 -11.64
N HIS A 50 -7.80 -5.72 -11.21
CA HIS A 50 -7.19 -5.36 -9.94
C HIS A 50 -6.07 -4.31 -10.14
N SER A 51 -5.95 -3.70 -11.33
CA SER A 51 -4.93 -2.71 -11.70
C SER A 51 -4.68 -1.63 -10.65
N SER A 52 -5.75 -1.11 -10.04
CA SER A 52 -5.71 -0.01 -9.07
C SER A 52 -5.35 -0.45 -7.64
N LEU A 53 -5.13 -1.75 -7.40
CA LEU A 53 -4.74 -2.28 -6.09
C LEU A 53 -3.22 -2.23 -5.94
N LEU A 54 -2.75 -2.04 -4.71
CA LEU A 54 -1.33 -2.08 -4.36
C LEU A 54 -0.86 -3.52 -4.22
N GLY A 55 0.32 -3.78 -4.76
CA GLY A 55 0.95 -5.08 -4.68
C GLY A 55 2.46 -5.02 -4.53
N MET A 56 3.02 -6.23 -4.48
CA MET A 56 4.44 -6.49 -4.41
C MET A 56 4.83 -7.48 -5.49
N HIS A 57 6.00 -7.27 -6.09
CA HIS A 57 6.57 -8.16 -7.08
C HIS A 57 8.04 -8.39 -6.77
N ALA A 58 8.51 -9.63 -6.86
CA ALA A 58 9.93 -9.92 -6.73
C ALA A 58 10.71 -9.11 -7.78
N ASP A 59 11.88 -8.61 -7.41
CA ASP A 59 12.71 -7.92 -8.38
C ASP A 59 13.33 -8.95 -9.32
N ASP A 60 12.97 -8.90 -10.60
CA ASP A 60 13.58 -9.71 -11.63
C ASP A 60 14.67 -8.84 -12.25
N GLN A 61 15.91 -9.31 -12.24
CA GLN A 61 17.05 -8.54 -12.75
C GLN A 61 16.78 -8.08 -14.19
N GLY A 62 16.47 -6.79 -14.38
CA GLY A 62 16.27 -6.19 -15.70
C GLY A 62 15.19 -5.12 -15.80
N VAL A 63 14.20 -5.08 -14.90
CA VAL A 63 13.10 -4.12 -15.00
C VAL A 63 13.13 -3.11 -13.86
N ARG A 64 13.69 -1.92 -14.10
CA ARG A 64 13.57 -0.77 -13.18
C ARG A 64 12.12 -0.29 -13.15
N SER A 65 11.37 -0.69 -12.11
CA SER A 65 10.05 -0.11 -11.85
C SER A 65 10.20 1.28 -11.21
N GLU A 66 9.33 2.21 -11.62
CA GLU A 66 9.20 3.50 -10.95
C GLU A 66 8.85 3.28 -9.45
N PRO A 67 9.48 4.02 -8.52
CA PRO A 67 9.15 3.91 -7.10
C PRO A 67 7.72 4.40 -6.82
N LEU A 68 7.08 3.86 -5.79
CA LEU A 68 5.78 4.33 -5.33
C LEU A 68 5.93 5.71 -4.68
N ARG A 69 5.50 6.76 -5.37
CA ARG A 69 5.56 8.15 -4.91
C ARG A 69 4.27 8.50 -4.18
N LEU A 70 4.39 8.99 -2.96
CA LEU A 70 3.27 9.31 -2.10
C LEU A 70 3.45 10.68 -1.46
N HIS A 71 2.32 11.35 -1.24
CA HIS A 71 2.22 12.46 -0.31
C HIS A 71 1.61 11.96 0.99
N PHE A 72 2.37 12.12 2.08
CA PHE A 72 1.98 11.79 3.44
C PHE A 72 1.35 13.05 4.04
N ARG A 73 0.01 13.16 3.93
CA ARG A 73 -0.74 14.29 4.50
C ARG A 73 -1.03 14.02 5.97
N TYR A 74 -0.45 14.84 6.85
CA TYR A 74 -0.58 14.68 8.29
C TYR A 74 -1.99 14.97 8.81
N THR A 75 -2.38 14.22 9.83
CA THR A 75 -3.56 14.39 10.67
C THR A 75 -3.21 14.03 12.11
N ALA A 76 -4.06 14.38 13.08
CA ALA A 76 -3.84 13.99 14.48
C ALA A 76 -3.81 12.47 14.71
N GLY A 77 -4.39 11.67 13.80
CA GLY A 77 -4.45 10.20 13.88
C GLY A 77 -3.45 9.46 13.00
N GLY A 78 -2.51 10.17 12.34
CA GLY A 78 -1.57 9.60 11.39
C GLY A 78 -1.65 10.28 10.02
N TYR A 79 -1.31 9.56 8.97
CA TYR A 79 -1.19 10.07 7.62
C TYR A 79 -2.28 9.55 6.69
N PHE A 80 -2.88 10.44 5.91
CA PHE A 80 -3.50 10.06 4.65
C PHE A 80 -2.42 9.95 3.58
N LEU A 81 -2.43 8.84 2.85
CA LEU A 81 -1.49 8.61 1.76
C LEU A 81 -2.18 8.92 0.43
N THR A 82 -1.60 9.81 -0.34
CA THR A 82 -2.10 10.19 -1.66
C THR A 82 -1.07 9.82 -2.72
N LEU A 83 -1.51 9.18 -3.80
CA LEU A 83 -0.61 8.79 -4.88
C LEU A 83 -0.10 10.01 -5.65
N LYS A 84 1.21 10.04 -5.88
CA LYS A 84 1.92 11.10 -6.62
C LYS A 84 2.69 10.60 -7.84
N ASN A 85 2.57 9.32 -8.18
CA ASN A 85 3.01 8.84 -9.49
C ASN A 85 2.14 9.47 -10.59
N THR A 86 2.76 9.82 -11.72
CA THR A 86 2.07 10.42 -12.87
C THR A 86 1.14 9.41 -13.53
N GLY A 87 -0.11 9.75 -13.80
CA GLY A 87 -1.07 8.88 -14.49
C GLY A 87 -2.49 9.04 -13.97
N GLU A 88 -3.36 8.10 -14.34
CA GLU A 88 -4.80 8.11 -14.02
C GLU A 88 -5.12 8.19 -12.52
N HIS A 89 -4.24 7.62 -11.69
CA HIS A 89 -4.42 7.55 -10.25
C HIS A 89 -3.77 8.70 -9.47
N TYR A 90 -3.22 9.71 -10.17
CA TYR A 90 -2.62 10.87 -9.51
C TYR A 90 -3.63 11.56 -8.57
N ASN A 91 -3.16 11.95 -7.38
CA ASN A 91 -3.96 12.57 -6.33
C ASN A 91 -5.09 11.72 -5.73
N LYS A 92 -5.22 10.44 -6.08
CA LYS A 92 -6.17 9.54 -5.42
C LYS A 92 -5.60 9.01 -4.10
N LEU A 93 -6.48 8.67 -3.16
CA LEU A 93 -6.08 8.18 -1.83
C LEU A 93 -5.70 6.70 -1.89
N ILE A 94 -4.77 6.29 -1.03
CA ILE A 94 -4.58 4.88 -0.71
C ILE A 94 -5.50 4.53 0.45
N SER A 95 -6.35 3.52 0.25
CA SER A 95 -7.26 3.04 1.29
C SER A 95 -7.49 1.54 1.13
N LYS A 96 -8.01 0.93 2.21
CA LYS A 96 -8.49 -0.45 2.19
C LYS A 96 -9.66 -0.57 1.22
N SER A 97 -9.59 -1.58 0.35
CA SER A 97 -10.63 -1.95 -0.59
C SER A 97 -11.56 -3.01 0.00
N TRP A 98 -12.63 -3.34 -0.72
CA TRP A 98 -13.58 -4.38 -0.35
C TRP A 98 -12.97 -5.80 -0.29
N LEU A 99 -11.80 -6.00 -0.91
CA LEU A 99 -11.03 -7.24 -0.85
C LEU A 99 -10.10 -7.33 0.37
N GLU A 100 -10.25 -6.40 1.32
CA GLU A 100 -9.39 -6.27 2.51
C GLU A 100 -7.91 -5.96 2.20
N VAL A 101 -7.58 -5.66 0.93
CA VAL A 101 -6.25 -5.22 0.47
C VAL A 101 -6.25 -3.72 0.20
N PHE A 102 -5.07 -3.09 0.18
CA PHE A 102 -4.93 -1.67 -0.13
C PHE A 102 -4.97 -1.40 -1.64
N GLY A 103 -5.54 -0.26 -2.00
CA GLY A 103 -5.58 0.21 -3.37
C GLY A 103 -5.96 1.67 -3.44
N VAL A 104 -6.14 2.13 -4.66
CA VAL A 104 -6.55 3.50 -4.94
C VAL A 104 -8.04 3.66 -4.69
N SER A 105 -8.40 4.70 -3.95
CA SER A 105 -9.76 5.09 -3.61
C SER A 105 -10.01 6.55 -3.98
N ASP A 106 -11.28 6.92 -4.15
CA ASP A 106 -11.68 8.31 -4.36
C ASP A 106 -11.21 9.21 -3.19
N PRO A 107 -10.73 10.44 -3.46
CA PRO A 107 -10.34 11.40 -2.43
C PRO A 107 -11.43 11.71 -1.39
N ASN A 108 -12.69 11.56 -1.75
CA ASN A 108 -13.86 11.82 -0.90
C ASN A 108 -14.47 10.54 -0.30
N THR A 109 -13.71 9.44 -0.27
CA THR A 109 -14.17 8.21 0.39
C THR A 109 -14.56 8.49 1.84
N ARG A 110 -15.67 7.90 2.29
CA ARG A 110 -16.23 8.16 3.63
C ARG A 110 -15.33 7.66 4.75
N ASN A 111 -14.63 6.55 4.51
CA ASN A 111 -13.79 5.86 5.49
C ASN A 111 -12.36 5.71 4.96
N PRO A 112 -11.59 6.80 4.85
CA PRO A 112 -10.21 6.73 4.39
C PRO A 112 -9.33 6.01 5.43
N THR A 113 -8.40 5.19 4.95
CA THR A 113 -7.43 4.52 5.83
C THR A 113 -6.36 5.51 6.27
N LEU A 114 -6.14 5.58 7.58
CA LEU A 114 -5.01 6.30 8.18
C LEU A 114 -3.83 5.36 8.38
N PHE A 115 -2.62 5.89 8.17
CA PHE A 115 -1.37 5.15 8.30
C PHE A 115 -0.45 5.83 9.30
N SER A 116 0.14 5.06 10.19
CA SER A 116 1.25 5.46 11.07
C SER A 116 2.56 4.90 10.51
N LEU A 117 3.62 5.70 10.62
CA LEU A 117 4.98 5.27 10.32
C LEU A 117 5.60 4.73 11.61
N LEU A 118 6.18 3.54 11.54
CA LEU A 118 6.84 2.91 12.67
C LEU A 118 8.34 2.73 12.37
N ASP A 119 9.19 3.04 13.35
CA ASP A 119 10.61 2.70 13.29
C ASP A 119 10.86 1.20 13.55
N HIS A 120 12.13 0.81 13.63
CA HIS A 120 12.54 -0.57 13.90
C HIS A 120 12.20 -1.03 15.32
N GLN A 121 12.02 -0.12 16.27
CA GLN A 121 11.56 -0.38 17.64
C GLN A 121 10.04 -0.30 17.79
N GLN A 122 9.28 -0.15 16.70
CA GLN A 122 7.81 -0.01 16.73
C GLN A 122 7.32 1.29 17.38
N ASN A 123 8.14 2.33 17.45
CA ASN A 123 7.68 3.65 17.85
C ASN A 123 7.05 4.37 16.66
N ILE A 124 5.97 5.10 16.91
CA ILE A 124 5.38 5.98 15.91
C ILE A 124 6.32 7.15 15.65
N ILE A 125 6.73 7.30 14.39
CA ILE A 125 7.56 8.42 13.94
C ILE A 125 6.76 9.38 13.05
N MET A 126 7.13 10.65 13.12
CA MET A 126 6.56 11.74 12.33
C MET A 126 7.65 12.37 11.47
N ARG A 127 7.28 13.29 10.57
CA ARG A 127 8.22 13.98 9.68
C ARG A 127 9.41 14.59 10.42
N LYS A 128 9.20 15.20 11.59
CA LYS A 128 10.27 15.79 12.41
C LYS A 128 11.31 14.79 12.95
N HIS A 129 10.96 13.51 13.06
CA HIS A 129 11.87 12.45 13.51
C HIS A 129 12.71 11.88 12.35
N ILE A 130 12.35 12.19 11.10
CA ILE A 130 13.07 11.72 9.91
C ILE A 130 14.21 12.69 9.61
N THR A 131 15.42 12.30 9.99
CA THR A 131 16.65 13.10 9.81
C THR A 131 17.48 12.65 8.60
N SER A 132 17.42 11.36 8.23
CA SER A 132 18.09 10.83 7.05
C SER A 132 17.19 10.83 5.83
N ARG A 133 17.80 10.90 4.64
CA ARG A 133 17.07 10.82 3.37
C ARG A 133 16.34 9.50 3.20
N HIS A 134 16.96 8.41 3.64
CA HIS A 134 16.41 7.05 3.58
C HIS A 134 16.26 6.52 5.00
N VAL A 135 15.05 6.05 5.34
CA VAL A 135 14.74 5.48 6.66
C VAL A 135 13.99 4.16 6.46
N PRO A 136 14.46 3.05 7.07
CA PRO A 136 13.66 1.84 7.13
C PRO A 136 12.47 2.04 8.08
N ILE A 137 11.27 1.76 7.60
CA ILE A 137 10.03 1.88 8.37
C ILE A 137 9.15 0.65 8.18
N SER A 138 8.20 0.47 9.08
CA SER A 138 6.98 -0.31 8.81
C SER A 138 5.77 0.61 8.83
N LEU A 139 4.68 0.19 8.20
CA LEU A 139 3.42 0.92 8.23
C LEU A 139 2.41 0.18 9.11
N MET A 140 1.57 0.94 9.80
CA MET A 140 0.46 0.42 10.60
C MET A 140 -0.80 1.23 10.30
N THR A 141 -1.95 0.58 10.20
CA THR A 141 -3.23 1.27 9.98
C THR A 141 -3.82 1.79 11.28
N GLY A 142 -4.84 2.65 11.18
CA GLY A 142 -5.65 3.08 12.32
C GLY A 142 -6.27 1.94 13.14
N ASN A 143 -6.41 0.74 12.56
CA ASN A 143 -6.89 -0.46 13.24
C ASN A 143 -5.80 -1.20 14.05
N LYS A 144 -4.61 -0.61 14.18
CA LYS A 144 -3.43 -1.23 14.82
C LYS A 144 -2.97 -2.53 14.15
N LYS A 145 -3.27 -2.70 12.86
CA LYS A 145 -2.74 -3.80 12.04
C LYS A 145 -1.56 -3.31 11.22
N HIS A 146 -0.55 -4.16 11.06
CA HIS A 146 0.62 -3.84 10.25
C HIS A 146 0.29 -3.97 8.78
N VAL A 147 1.06 -3.29 7.93
CA VAL A 147 0.98 -3.48 6.47
C VAL A 147 1.98 -4.54 6.05
N GLY A 148 1.55 -5.49 5.24
CA GLY A 148 2.41 -6.53 4.69
C GLY A 148 1.78 -7.21 3.48
N GLY A 149 2.32 -8.37 3.12
CA GLY A 149 1.89 -9.13 1.96
C GLY A 149 0.69 -10.04 2.22
N LEU A 150 -0.27 -10.06 1.30
CA LEU A 150 -1.38 -10.99 1.30
C LEU A 150 -1.61 -11.58 -0.09
N ARG A 151 -1.74 -12.90 -0.20
CA ARG A 151 -2.26 -13.56 -1.40
C ARG A 151 -3.76 -13.77 -1.25
N VAL A 152 -4.53 -13.08 -2.09
CA VAL A 152 -5.98 -13.32 -2.18
C VAL A 152 -6.20 -14.64 -2.92
N ARG A 153 -7.06 -15.50 -2.38
CA ARG A 153 -7.34 -16.82 -2.96
C ARG A 153 -7.84 -16.69 -4.41
N GLY A 154 -7.19 -17.41 -5.32
CA GLY A 154 -7.48 -17.39 -6.75
C GLY A 154 -6.74 -16.28 -7.53
N SER A 155 -6.21 -15.27 -6.83
CA SER A 155 -5.41 -14.24 -7.48
C SER A 155 -3.95 -14.68 -7.69
N PRO A 156 -3.35 -14.38 -8.86
CA PRO A 156 -1.93 -14.61 -9.08
C PRO A 156 -1.03 -13.56 -8.38
N TYR A 157 -1.60 -12.49 -7.83
CA TYR A 157 -0.84 -11.35 -7.32
C TYR A 157 -0.60 -11.41 -5.81
N LEU A 158 0.52 -10.83 -5.38
CA LEU A 158 0.79 -10.54 -3.98
C LEU A 158 0.39 -9.08 -3.69
N TYR A 159 -0.60 -8.89 -2.83
CA TYR A 159 -1.16 -7.58 -2.49
C TYR A 159 -0.51 -6.99 -1.25
N LEU A 160 -0.58 -5.67 -1.09
CA LEU A 160 -0.42 -5.05 0.22
C LEU A 160 -1.75 -5.07 0.98
N ALA A 161 -1.73 -5.52 2.23
CA ALA A 161 -2.91 -5.60 3.09
C ALA A 161 -2.55 -5.43 4.56
N GLU A 162 -3.58 -5.35 5.41
CA GLU A 162 -3.43 -5.48 6.85
C GLU A 162 -2.99 -6.90 7.22
N THR A 163 -2.06 -7.02 8.16
CA THR A 163 -1.50 -8.28 8.63
C THR A 163 -1.05 -8.17 10.10
N GLU A 164 -0.68 -9.31 10.69
CA GLU A 164 -0.08 -9.36 12.02
C GLU A 164 1.38 -8.89 11.97
N GLU A 165 1.93 -8.51 13.13
CA GLU A 165 3.29 -7.97 13.24
C GLU A 165 4.36 -8.90 12.64
N GLN A 166 4.22 -10.22 12.82
CA GLN A 166 5.17 -11.23 12.34
C GLN A 166 5.32 -11.25 10.81
N SER A 167 4.33 -10.75 10.09
CA SER A 167 4.27 -10.75 8.62
C SER A 167 4.36 -9.32 8.05
N LYS A 168 4.75 -8.34 8.87
CA LYS A 168 4.86 -6.95 8.45
C LYS A 168 5.93 -6.77 7.37
N ALA A 169 5.63 -5.90 6.42
CA ALA A 169 6.58 -5.44 5.43
C ALA A 169 7.50 -4.36 6.02
N MET A 170 8.78 -4.46 5.69
CA MET A 170 9.74 -3.37 5.89
C MET A 170 9.89 -2.59 4.59
N PHE A 171 9.67 -1.29 4.67
CA PHE A 171 9.80 -0.35 3.57
C PHE A 171 11.00 0.55 3.80
N ILE A 172 11.59 1.03 2.71
CA ILE A 172 12.55 2.13 2.72
C ILE A 172 11.78 3.38 2.33
N LEU A 173 11.53 4.24 3.31
CA LEU A 173 10.97 5.57 3.08
C LEU A 173 12.08 6.50 2.63
N SER A 174 11.92 7.12 1.47
CA SER A 174 12.86 8.13 0.98
C SER A 174 12.18 9.49 0.81
N VAL A 175 12.54 10.46 1.64
CA VAL A 175 11.95 11.81 1.59
C VAL A 175 12.48 12.57 0.37
N LEU A 176 11.56 13.26 -0.33
CA LEU A 176 11.85 14.04 -1.54
C LEU A 176 12.11 15.52 -1.23
#